data_AF-A0A9P3PW05-F1
#
_entry.id   AF-A0A9P3PW05-F1
#
_cell.length_a   1.000
_cell.length_b   1.000
_cell.length_c   1.000
_cell.angle_alpha   90.00
_cell.angle_beta   90.00
_cell.angle_gamma   90.00
#
_symmetry.space_group_name_H-M   'P 1'
#
loop_
_entity.id
_entity.type
_entity.pdbx_description
1 polymer ?
#
loop_
_entity_poly.entity_id
_entity_poly.type
_entity_poly.pdbx_seq_one_letter_code
_entity_poly.pdbx_strand_id
1 'polypeptide(L)'
;MAELIKKITIMKGAEPDLSAATYQIYDESHTMGNALRWMLMKNPKVEFCGYSAPHPSENVIQVRIQMYDNLSSLTALIDALSALDDLCESVEEAYKTSLTSDAYERWDEKS
;
A
#
# COMPACT_ATOMS: atom_id res chain seq x y z
N MET A 1 -12.99 -20.39 18.30
CA MET A 1 -12.10 -20.76 17.17
C MET A 1 -12.10 -19.55 16.25
N ALA A 2 -11.05 -18.71 16.29
CA ALA A 2 -10.97 -17.58 15.37
C ALA A 2 -10.69 -18.15 13.98
N GLU A 3 -11.59 -17.93 13.01
CA GLU A 3 -11.30 -18.25 11.61
C GLU A 3 -10.08 -17.44 11.15
N LEU A 4 -9.16 -18.10 10.43
CA LEU A 4 -8.03 -17.44 9.79
C LEU A 4 -8.55 -16.54 8.68
N ILE A 5 -8.79 -15.26 9.00
CA ILE A 5 -9.18 -14.25 8.02
C ILE A 5 -8.00 -14.06 7.05
N LYS A 6 -8.24 -14.28 5.76
CA LYS A 6 -7.24 -14.01 4.72
C LYS A 6 -6.96 -12.51 4.70
N LYS A 7 -5.68 -12.11 4.75
CA LYS A 7 -5.27 -10.69 4.78
C LYS A 7 -5.82 -9.88 3.60
N ILE A 8 -5.89 -10.49 2.42
CA ILE A 8 -6.42 -9.87 1.19
C ILE A 8 -7.50 -10.76 0.60
N THR A 9 -8.64 -10.18 0.26
CA THR A 9 -9.73 -10.84 -0.49
C THR A 9 -10.17 -9.96 -1.66
N ILE A 10 -10.63 -10.60 -2.74
CA ILE A 10 -11.19 -9.89 -3.89
C ILE A 10 -12.71 -9.81 -3.70
N MET A 11 -13.25 -8.60 -3.78
CA MET A 11 -14.69 -8.36 -3.63
C MET A 11 -15.46 -8.80 -4.88
N LYS A 12 -16.76 -9.01 -4.72
CA LYS A 12 -17.67 -9.25 -5.85
C LYS A 12 -17.73 -8.01 -6.74
N GLY A 13 -17.76 -8.21 -8.06
CA GLY A 13 -17.75 -7.13 -9.05
C GLY A 13 -16.37 -6.80 -9.63
N ALA A 14 -15.39 -7.70 -9.47
CA ALA A 14 -14.19 -7.69 -10.29
C ALA A 14 -14.52 -8.16 -11.71
N GLU A 15 -13.88 -7.55 -12.70
CA GLU A 15 -13.97 -7.98 -14.09
C GLU A 15 -13.34 -9.38 -14.28
N PRO A 16 -13.82 -10.20 -15.22
CA PRO A 16 -13.32 -11.57 -15.43
C PRO A 16 -11.81 -11.66 -15.73
N ASP A 17 -11.26 -10.61 -16.33
CA ASP A 17 -9.85 -10.46 -16.70
C ASP A 17 -9.01 -9.76 -15.63
N LEU A 18 -9.62 -9.35 -14.51
CA LEU A 18 -9.01 -8.54 -13.45
C LEU A 18 -8.48 -7.19 -13.95
N SER A 19 -9.01 -6.65 -15.06
CA SER A 19 -8.72 -5.29 -15.50
C SER A 19 -9.18 -4.24 -14.49
N ALA A 20 -10.32 -4.50 -13.85
CA ALA A 20 -10.84 -3.75 -12.72
C ALA A 20 -11.22 -4.67 -11.56
N ALA A 21 -10.67 -4.42 -10.38
CA ALA A 21 -10.96 -5.20 -9.19
C ALA A 21 -10.96 -4.33 -7.93
N THR A 22 -11.73 -4.75 -6.92
CA THR A 22 -11.68 -4.17 -5.58
C THR A 22 -11.07 -5.19 -4.62
N TYR A 23 -9.95 -4.82 -4.03
CA TYR A 23 -9.23 -5.62 -3.03
C TYR A 23 -9.62 -5.15 -1.63
N GLN A 24 -10.09 -6.06 -0.80
CA GLN A 24 -10.36 -5.82 0.59
C GLN A 24 -9.16 -6.30 1.42
N ILE A 25 -8.57 -5.40 2.20
CA ILE A 25 -7.38 -5.66 3.02
C ILE A 25 -7.79 -5.55 4.49
N TYR A 26 -7.64 -6.64 5.23
CA TYR A 26 -8.01 -6.74 6.63
C TYR A 26 -6.88 -6.27 7.55
N ASP A 27 -7.24 -5.81 8.74
CA ASP A 27 -6.34 -5.25 9.75
C ASP A 27 -5.43 -4.17 9.19
N GLU A 28 -5.97 -3.32 8.30
CA GLU A 28 -5.26 -2.17 7.74
C GLU A 28 -6.12 -0.92 7.77
N SER A 29 -5.46 0.24 7.69
CA SER A 29 -6.10 1.56 7.77
C SER A 29 -5.52 2.53 6.74
N HIS A 30 -5.72 3.84 6.96
CA HIS A 30 -5.27 4.89 6.05
C HIS A 30 -3.76 4.91 5.81
N THR A 31 -2.95 4.39 6.73
CA THR A 31 -1.49 4.29 6.56
C THR A 31 -1.15 3.47 5.31
N MET A 32 -1.60 2.20 5.25
CA MET A 32 -1.38 1.35 4.09
C MET A 32 -2.24 1.78 2.90
N GLY A 33 -3.50 2.18 3.12
CA GLY A 33 -4.40 2.58 2.04
C GLY A 33 -3.88 3.76 1.23
N ASN A 34 -3.44 4.84 1.90
CA ASN A 34 -2.94 6.01 1.21
C ASN A 34 -1.57 5.77 0.55
N ALA A 35 -0.68 5.03 1.22
CA ALA A 35 0.63 4.67 0.66
C ALA A 35 0.48 3.86 -0.64
N LEU A 36 -0.35 2.81 -0.62
CA LEU A 36 -0.62 1.98 -1.78
C LEU A 36 -1.27 2.76 -2.92
N ARG A 37 -2.28 3.58 -2.60
CA ARG A 37 -2.92 4.46 -3.59
C ARG A 37 -1.88 5.35 -4.28
N TRP A 38 -0.94 5.92 -3.52
CA TRP A 38 0.11 6.77 -4.08
C TRP A 38 1.05 6.01 -5.01
N MET A 39 1.48 4.81 -4.63
CA MET A 39 2.35 3.97 -5.48
C MET A 39 1.63 3.50 -6.74
N LEU A 40 0.37 3.08 -6.63
CA LEU A 40 -0.45 2.67 -7.78
C LEU A 40 -0.64 3.81 -8.79
N MET A 41 -0.94 5.02 -8.32
CA MET A 41 -1.13 6.17 -9.20
C MET A 41 0.16 6.66 -9.89
N LYS A 42 1.35 6.21 -9.46
CA LYS A 42 2.60 6.47 -10.19
C LYS A 42 2.73 5.58 -11.44
N ASN A 43 2.04 4.45 -11.50
CA ASN A 43 2.07 3.56 -12.64
C ASN A 43 1.19 4.14 -13.77
N PRO A 44 1.75 4.53 -14.94
CA PRO A 44 0.98 5.13 -16.03
C PRO A 44 -0.04 4.17 -16.65
N LYS A 45 0.06 2.87 -16.36
CA LYS A 45 -0.88 1.84 -16.81
C LYS A 45 -2.15 1.75 -15.95
N VAL A 46 -2.13 2.38 -14.77
CA VAL A 46 -3.30 2.48 -13.88
C VAL A 46 -4.14 3.66 -14.34
N GLU A 47 -5.38 3.39 -14.73
CA GLU A 47 -6.36 4.42 -15.09
C GLU A 47 -6.92 5.09 -13.84
N PHE A 48 -7.30 4.27 -12.85
CA PHE A 48 -7.91 4.76 -11.63
C PHE A 48 -7.50 3.90 -10.44
N CYS A 49 -7.15 4.58 -9.35
CA CYS A 49 -6.98 3.97 -8.04
C CYS A 49 -7.65 4.80 -6.96
N GLY A 50 -8.51 4.17 -6.17
CA GLY A 50 -9.17 4.76 -5.00
C GLY A 50 -9.16 3.80 -3.83
N TYR A 51 -9.07 4.33 -2.60
CA TYR A 51 -9.26 3.54 -1.40
C TYR A 51 -10.33 4.15 -0.50
N SER A 52 -11.03 3.31 0.26
CA SER A 52 -12.00 3.72 1.26
C SER A 52 -11.88 2.84 2.50
N ALA A 53 -12.17 3.43 3.67
CA ALA A 53 -12.45 2.70 4.89
C ALA A 53 -13.98 2.73 5.07
N PRO A 54 -14.70 1.62 4.81
CA PRO A 54 -16.17 1.63 4.76
C PRO A 54 -16.79 2.03 6.10
N HIS A 55 -16.17 1.66 7.22
CA HIS A 55 -16.62 2.05 8.55
C HIS A 55 -15.44 2.18 9.53
N PRO A 56 -15.35 3.22 10.37
CA PRO A 56 -14.22 3.43 11.28
C PRO A 56 -14.01 2.34 12.34
N SER A 57 -15.07 1.61 12.70
CA SER A 57 -14.99 0.51 13.67
C SER A 57 -14.55 -0.82 13.07
N GLU A 58 -14.42 -0.90 11.75
CA GLU A 58 -13.90 -2.07 11.05
C GLU A 58 -12.49 -1.76 10.57
N ASN A 59 -11.50 -2.53 11.03
CA ASN A 59 -10.12 -2.39 10.56
C ASN A 59 -9.96 -3.04 9.18
N VAL A 60 -10.67 -2.50 8.19
CA VAL A 60 -10.67 -3.02 6.84
C VAL A 60 -10.65 -1.84 5.88
N ILE A 61 -9.81 -1.93 4.85
CA ILE A 61 -9.81 -0.98 3.74
C ILE A 61 -10.18 -1.69 2.44
N GLN A 62 -10.79 -0.95 1.52
CA GLN A 62 -11.09 -1.40 0.17
C GLN A 62 -10.28 -0.55 -0.81
N VAL A 63 -9.52 -1.19 -1.70
CA VAL A 63 -8.72 -0.55 -2.74
C VAL A 63 -9.26 -0.98 -4.10
N ARG A 64 -9.81 -0.03 -4.85
CA ARG A 64 -10.29 -0.22 -6.22
C ARG A 64 -9.17 0.15 -7.17
N ILE A 65 -8.82 -0.74 -8.07
CA ILE A 65 -7.83 -0.53 -9.13
C ILE A 65 -8.51 -0.78 -10.47
N GLN A 66 -8.30 0.12 -11.43
CA GLN A 66 -8.71 -0.03 -12.82
C GLN A 66 -7.50 0.25 -13.70
N MET A 67 -7.24 -0.65 -14.64
CA MET A 67 -6.09 -0.63 -15.53
C MET A 67 -6.51 -0.26 -16.95
N TYR A 68 -5.62 0.40 -17.69
CA TYR A 68 -5.75 0.53 -19.13
C TYR A 68 -5.49 -0.82 -19.84
N ASP A 69 -6.00 -0.95 -21.06
CA ASP A 69 -5.71 -2.05 -22.00
C ASP A 69 -5.93 -3.47 -21.45
N ASN A 70 -6.89 -3.62 -20.52
CA ASN A 70 -7.21 -4.90 -19.85
C ASN A 70 -6.00 -5.56 -19.18
N LEU A 71 -5.04 -4.77 -18.71
CA LEU A 71 -3.90 -5.26 -17.93
C LEU A 71 -4.35 -5.71 -16.54
N SER A 72 -3.63 -6.64 -15.93
CA SER A 72 -4.03 -7.19 -14.64
C SER A 72 -3.81 -6.18 -13.50
N SER A 73 -4.89 -5.82 -12.80
CA SER A 73 -4.84 -5.02 -11.58
C SER A 73 -4.10 -5.73 -10.43
N LEU A 74 -4.04 -7.07 -10.45
CA LEU A 74 -3.31 -7.84 -9.46
C LEU A 74 -1.80 -7.65 -9.62
N THR A 75 -1.30 -7.67 -10.85
CA THR A 75 0.11 -7.38 -11.13
C THR A 75 0.46 -5.97 -10.68
N ALA A 76 -0.37 -4.98 -11.00
CA ALA A 76 -0.13 -3.60 -10.56
C ALA A 76 -0.11 -3.47 -9.02
N LEU A 77 -0.96 -4.21 -8.30
CA LEU A 77 -0.95 -4.24 -6.84
C LEU A 77 0.34 -4.83 -6.28
N ILE A 78 0.81 -5.94 -6.84
CA ILE A 78 2.07 -6.59 -6.40
C ILE A 78 3.26 -5.68 -6.69
N ASP A 79 3.33 -5.10 -7.89
CA ASP A 79 4.39 -4.17 -8.27
C ASP A 79 4.40 -2.94 -7.35
N ALA A 80 3.23 -2.40 -7.00
CA ALA A 80 3.12 -1.27 -6.09
C ALA A 80 3.55 -1.60 -4.66
N LEU A 81 3.31 -2.84 -4.19
CA LEU A 81 3.79 -3.31 -2.89
C LEU A 81 5.32 -3.44 -2.89
N SER A 82 5.91 -4.03 -3.93
CA SER A 82 7.36 -4.13 -4.07
C SER A 82 8.01 -2.75 -4.11
N ALA A 83 7.46 -1.82 -4.90
CA ALA A 83 7.99 -0.45 -4.98
C ALA A 83 7.88 0.32 -3.65
N LEU A 84 6.90 0.00 -2.81
CA LEU A 84 6.77 0.58 -1.48
C LEU A 84 7.87 0.06 -0.54
N ASP A 85 8.23 -1.22 -0.65
CA ASP A 85 9.33 -1.83 0.10
C ASP A 85 10.67 -1.19 -0.30
N ASP A 86 10.95 -1.10 -1.60
CA ASP A 86 12.15 -0.46 -2.14
C ASP A 86 12.28 1.01 -1.69
N LEU A 87 11.14 1.72 -1.60
CA LEU A 87 11.11 3.09 -1.10
C LEU A 87 11.50 3.17 0.37
N CYS A 88 10.99 2.26 1.20
CA CYS A 88 11.34 2.18 2.61
C CYS A 88 12.83 1.90 2.80
N GLU A 89 13.39 0.94 2.04
CA GLU A 89 14.82 0.63 2.06
C GLU A 89 15.68 1.85 1.68
N SER A 90 15.30 2.54 0.59
CA SER A 90 16.02 3.73 0.12
C SER A 90 16.02 4.86 1.16
N VAL A 91 14.90 5.07 1.83
CA VAL A 91 14.76 6.10 2.88
C VAL A 91 15.56 5.70 4.12
N GLU A 92 15.54 4.42 4.51
CA GLU A 92 16.29 3.91 5.65
C GLU A 92 17.80 4.02 5.44
N GLU A 93 18.29 3.67 4.24
CA GLU A 93 19.69 3.82 3.89
C GLU A 93 20.12 5.29 3.96
N ALA A 94 19.39 6.18 3.30
CA ALA A 94 19.69 7.62 3.32
C ALA A 94 19.68 8.19 4.74
N TYR A 95 18.74 7.77 5.57
CA TYR A 95 18.66 8.15 6.98
C TYR A 95 19.88 7.64 7.77
N LYS A 96 20.26 6.36 7.63
CA LYS A 96 21.44 5.80 8.30
C LYS A 96 22.72 6.50 7.88
N THR A 97 22.88 6.80 6.59
CA THR A 97 24.04 7.57 6.09
C THR A 97 24.09 8.93 6.77
N SER A 98 23.02 9.73 6.74
CA SER A 98 22.95 11.04 7.40
C SER A 98 23.21 10.96 8.91
N LEU A 99 22.64 9.96 9.59
CA LEU A 99 22.85 9.74 11.03
C LEU A 99 24.32 9.46 11.39
N THR A 100 25.09 8.86 10.47
CA THR A 100 26.51 8.58 10.67
C THR A 100 27.43 9.72 10.24
N SER A 101 27.06 10.46 9.19
CA SER A 101 27.91 11.50 8.60
C SER A 101 27.72 12.88 9.21
N ASP A 102 26.51 13.21 9.65
CA ASP A 102 26.14 14.59 9.92
C ASP A 102 26.41 14.99 11.37
N ALA A 103 26.84 16.24 11.55
CA ALA A 103 27.02 16.86 12.86
C ALA A 103 25.67 17.40 13.35
N TYR A 104 24.94 16.59 14.12
CA TYR A 104 23.74 17.02 14.86
C TYR A 104 24.00 17.02 16.36
N GLU A 105 23.34 17.93 17.08
CA GLU A 105 23.42 18.01 18.53
C GLU A 105 22.78 16.75 19.15
N ARG A 106 23.58 15.98 19.90
CA ARG A 106 23.10 14.80 20.62
C ARG A 106 22.79 15.21 22.05
N TRP A 107 21.52 15.11 22.43
CA TRP A 107 21.12 15.33 23.81
C TRP A 107 21.15 14.00 24.56
N ASP A 108 22.11 13.86 25.47
CA ASP A 108 22.16 12.73 26.40
C ASP A 108 21.35 13.09 27.66
N GLU A 109 20.23 12.39 27.89
CA GLU A 109 19.43 12.52 29.10
C GLU A 109 20.27 12.06 30.31
N LYS A 110 20.72 13.00 31.14
CA LYS A 110 21.34 12.66 32.42
C LYS A 110 20.24 12.24 33.40
N SER A 111 20.15 10.93 33.65
CA SER A 111 19.37 10.35 34.75
C SER A 111 19.85 10.84 36.11
#